data_AF-A0A9E2QF11-F1
#
_entry.id   AF-A0A9E2QF11-F1
#
_cell.length_a   1.000
_cell.length_b   1.000
_cell.length_c   1.000
_cell.angle_alpha   90.00
_cell.angle_beta   90.00
_cell.angle_gamma   90.00
#
_symmetry.space_group_name_H-M   'P 1'
#
loop_
_entity.id
_entity.type
_entity.pdbx_description
1 polymer ?
#
loop_
_entity_poly.entity_id
_entity_poly.type
_entity_poly.pdbx_seq_one_letter_code
_entity_poly.pdbx_strand_id
1 'polypeptide(L)'
;QYLDPEEMDAVIAHEIGHIKRKHLHFYLVFFIGYIFLSYAIFDLLIYFIIYADPVYRLISSVGINQDTMISAIFSLFIIIIFFIYFRYIFGYFMRNFERQADTYVYALFPSAKPLISTFKKIVTTTGQSPDRPNWHHFSIKERIEYLNLCEEDKTYIIRQDRKIKKSIAAYLVAIVIIGGIGYNLNYGETGRKLSNHFIEKILLREINKTPDNPYLYSNLGDLYYNINNYTETIKAYEKSIGLEPDNPHVLNNLAWLYAACDDKNLRNPERALHLALNAADLEESPHILDTLAESYYINGELEKAVSTELYALRIAKKERSYYENQLKKFMAAINSGQ
;
A
#
# COMPACT_ATOMS: atom_id res chain seq x y z
N GLN A 1 13.84 -13.24 50.00
CA GLN A 1 13.20 -14.37 50.71
C GLN A 1 13.00 -15.49 49.73
N TYR A 2 13.18 -16.75 50.12
CA TYR A 2 12.89 -17.89 49.25
C TYR A 2 11.38 -18.09 49.11
N LEU A 3 10.97 -18.69 47.99
CA LEU A 3 9.58 -19.11 47.79
C LEU A 3 9.33 -20.41 48.52
N ASP A 4 8.17 -20.50 49.16
CA ASP A 4 7.70 -21.73 49.77
C ASP A 4 7.23 -22.71 48.65
N PRO A 5 7.22 -24.03 48.87
CA PRO A 5 6.85 -25.00 47.83
C PRO A 5 5.50 -24.69 47.17
N GLU A 6 4.48 -24.31 47.94
CA GLU A 6 3.16 -23.94 47.42
C GLU A 6 3.19 -22.67 46.55
N GLU A 7 4.08 -21.73 46.85
CA GLU A 7 4.27 -20.52 46.03
C GLU A 7 4.96 -20.86 44.71
N MET A 8 5.91 -21.80 44.73
CA MET A 8 6.55 -22.31 43.52
C MET A 8 5.51 -23.01 42.62
N ASP A 9 4.70 -23.87 43.21
CA ASP A 9 3.62 -24.57 42.51
C ASP A 9 2.61 -23.61 41.88
N ALA A 10 2.27 -22.53 42.59
CA ALA A 10 1.37 -21.50 42.08
C ALA A 10 1.97 -20.69 40.90
N VAL A 11 3.27 -20.42 40.92
CA VAL A 11 3.98 -19.82 39.77
C VAL A 11 3.99 -20.79 38.58
N ILE A 12 4.26 -22.08 38.82
CA ILE A 12 4.19 -23.10 37.76
C ILE A 12 2.78 -23.16 37.15
N ALA A 13 1.72 -23.06 37.97
CA ALA A 13 0.35 -23.01 37.46
C ALA A 13 0.09 -21.79 36.57
N HIS A 14 0.62 -20.62 36.91
CA HIS A 14 0.56 -19.44 36.05
C HIS A 14 1.21 -19.71 34.67
N GLU A 15 2.41 -20.29 34.66
CA GLU A 15 3.10 -20.65 33.40
C GLU A 15 2.34 -21.69 32.57
N ILE A 16 1.78 -22.73 33.22
CA ILE A 16 0.89 -23.70 32.57
C ILE A 16 -0.34 -22.97 31.97
N GLY A 17 -0.85 -21.95 32.66
CA GLY A 17 -1.91 -21.09 32.18
C GLY A 17 -1.60 -20.46 30.83
N HIS A 18 -0.40 -19.88 30.64
CA HIS A 18 0.03 -19.33 29.36
C HIS A 18 0.01 -20.37 28.23
N ILE A 19 0.49 -21.58 28.52
CA ILE A 19 0.58 -22.68 27.55
C ILE A 19 -0.83 -23.17 27.20
N LYS A 20 -1.66 -23.47 28.20
CA LYS A 20 -3.01 -24.02 28.02
C LYS A 20 -3.95 -23.06 27.31
N ARG A 21 -3.78 -21.75 27.53
CA ARG A 21 -4.53 -20.69 26.84
C ARG A 21 -3.91 -20.28 25.51
N LYS A 22 -2.76 -20.85 25.13
CA LYS A 22 -2.07 -20.63 23.85
C LYS A 22 -1.71 -19.17 23.59
N HIS A 23 -1.36 -18.39 24.64
CA HIS A 23 -1.10 -16.96 24.51
C HIS A 23 -0.05 -16.63 23.44
N LEU A 24 0.99 -17.47 23.29
CA LEU A 24 2.02 -17.30 22.28
C LEU A 24 1.47 -17.28 20.83
N HIS A 25 0.46 -18.11 20.53
CA HIS A 25 -0.13 -18.14 19.18
C HIS A 25 -0.87 -16.84 18.88
N PHE A 26 -1.55 -16.27 19.89
CA PHE A 26 -2.20 -14.97 19.74
C PHE A 26 -1.19 -13.84 19.60
N TYR A 27 -0.02 -13.93 20.23
CA TYR A 27 1.05 -12.95 19.98
C TYR A 27 1.45 -12.93 18.51
N LEU A 28 1.65 -14.09 17.89
CA LEU A 28 1.93 -14.19 16.45
C LEU A 28 0.81 -13.58 15.60
N VAL A 29 -0.46 -13.84 15.95
CA VAL A 29 -1.61 -13.23 15.28
C VAL A 29 -1.56 -11.70 15.36
N PHE A 30 -1.18 -11.14 16.52
CA PHE A 30 -1.08 -9.69 16.67
C PHE A 30 0.12 -9.08 15.93
N PHE A 31 1.24 -9.80 15.79
CA PHE A 31 2.34 -9.38 14.91
C PHE A 31 1.90 -9.36 13.45
N ILE A 32 1.21 -10.42 13.00
CA ILE A 32 0.65 -10.49 11.65
C ILE A 32 -0.33 -9.35 11.41
N GLY A 33 -1.21 -9.06 12.37
CA GLY A 33 -2.16 -7.96 12.21
C GLY A 33 -1.50 -6.57 12.20
N TYR A 34 -0.35 -6.38 12.86
CA TYR A 34 0.45 -5.16 12.65
C TYR A 34 0.96 -5.07 11.21
N ILE A 35 1.46 -6.17 10.64
CA ILE A 35 1.91 -6.20 9.24
C ILE A 35 0.76 -5.85 8.29
N PHE A 36 -0.43 -6.42 8.48
CA PHE A 36 -1.62 -6.08 7.69
C PHE A 36 -2.02 -4.60 7.84
N LEU A 37 -2.00 -4.06 9.06
CA LEU A 37 -2.29 -2.66 9.30
C LEU A 37 -1.28 -1.75 8.57
N SER A 38 0.02 -2.01 8.74
CA SER A 38 1.09 -1.24 8.10
C SER A 38 0.99 -1.27 6.58
N TYR A 39 0.63 -2.44 6.03
CA TYR A 39 0.39 -2.59 4.61
C TYR A 39 -0.84 -1.80 4.12
N ALA A 40 -1.95 -1.87 4.86
CA ALA A 40 -3.19 -1.18 4.51
C ALA A 40 -3.07 0.34 4.48
N ILE A 41 -2.15 0.91 5.27
CA ILE A 41 -1.91 2.36 5.35
C ILE A 41 -0.72 2.83 4.50
N PHE A 42 -0.01 1.91 3.84
CA PHE A 42 1.27 2.19 3.18
C PHE A 42 1.16 3.29 2.13
N ASP A 43 0.28 3.12 1.13
CA ASP A 43 0.09 4.08 0.04
C ASP A 43 -0.47 5.41 0.56
N LEU A 44 -1.42 5.35 1.51
CA LEU A 44 -1.96 6.55 2.17
C LEU A 44 -0.87 7.38 2.86
N LEU A 45 0.07 6.71 3.52
CA LEU A 45 1.17 7.37 4.21
C LEU A 45 2.16 7.98 3.20
N ILE A 46 2.48 7.27 2.12
CA ILE A 46 3.31 7.81 1.04
C ILE A 46 2.65 9.06 0.44
N TYR A 47 1.37 8.97 0.12
CA TYR A 47 0.61 10.12 -0.38
C TYR A 47 0.65 11.26 0.63
N PHE A 48 0.38 11.01 1.91
CA PHE A 48 0.47 12.05 2.93
C PHE A 48 1.85 12.73 2.96
N ILE A 49 2.94 11.97 2.89
CA ILE A 49 4.31 12.52 2.95
C ILE A 49 4.64 13.35 1.71
N ILE A 50 4.29 12.87 0.53
CA ILE A 50 4.57 13.56 -0.74
C ILE A 50 3.73 14.82 -0.87
N TYR A 51 2.44 14.75 -0.49
CA TYR A 51 1.47 15.81 -0.80
C TYR A 51 1.24 16.82 0.33
N ALA A 52 1.63 16.52 1.57
CA ALA A 52 1.50 17.49 2.65
C ALA A 52 2.50 18.64 2.44
N ASP A 53 1.98 19.81 2.06
CA ASP A 53 2.77 21.04 1.83
C ASP A 53 3.79 21.38 2.94
N PRO A 54 3.47 21.23 4.23
CA PRO A 54 4.46 21.42 5.29
C PRO A 54 5.63 20.44 5.22
N VAL A 55 5.35 19.18 4.86
CA VAL A 55 6.34 18.10 4.74
C VAL A 55 7.20 18.32 3.50
N TYR A 56 6.58 18.63 2.35
CA TYR A 56 7.31 18.97 1.14
C TYR A 56 8.26 20.16 1.34
N ARG A 57 7.79 21.24 1.99
CA ARG A 57 8.65 22.39 2.30
C ARG A 57 9.82 22.00 3.19
N LEU A 58 9.57 21.20 4.24
CA LEU A 58 10.62 20.68 5.10
C LEU A 58 11.65 19.88 4.30
N ILE A 59 11.20 18.94 3.48
CA ILE A 59 12.06 18.12 2.61
C ILE A 59 12.92 19.01 1.70
N SER A 60 12.32 20.01 1.04
CA SER A 60 13.02 20.90 0.11
C SER A 60 13.98 21.90 0.78
N SER A 61 13.79 22.18 2.07
CA SER A 61 14.62 23.14 2.81
C SER A 61 15.92 22.54 3.35
N VAL A 62 15.96 21.21 3.48
CA VAL A 62 17.11 20.49 3.99
C VAL A 62 17.91 20.02 2.77
N GLY A 63 19.21 20.35 2.70
CA GLY A 63 20.10 19.98 1.57
C GLY A 63 20.42 18.49 1.45
N ILE A 64 19.51 17.61 1.89
CA ILE A 64 19.58 16.15 1.79
C ILE A 64 18.77 15.74 0.56
N ASN A 65 19.15 14.62 -0.07
CA ASN A 65 18.39 14.03 -1.18
C ASN A 65 16.92 13.78 -0.76
N GLN A 66 15.98 14.18 -1.60
CA GLN A 66 14.54 14.06 -1.37
C GLN A 66 14.12 12.61 -1.09
N ASP A 67 14.68 11.63 -1.83
CA ASP A 67 14.34 10.22 -1.66
C ASP A 67 14.71 9.68 -0.27
N THR A 68 15.90 10.10 0.21
CA THR A 68 16.38 9.76 1.56
C THR A 68 15.48 10.37 2.62
N MET A 69 15.05 11.62 2.43
CA MET A 69 14.18 12.31 3.38
C MET A 69 12.79 11.68 3.43
N ILE A 70 12.18 11.38 2.28
CA ILE A 70 10.89 10.69 2.19
C ILE A 70 10.97 9.34 2.91
N SER A 71 12.02 8.55 2.65
CA SER A 71 12.23 7.26 3.30
C SER A 71 12.42 7.37 4.82
N ALA A 72 13.13 8.39 5.30
CA ALA A 72 13.34 8.64 6.72
C ALA A 72 12.04 9.04 7.43
N ILE A 73 11.27 9.97 6.83
CA ILE A 73 9.97 10.41 7.36
C ILE A 73 8.99 9.22 7.37
N PHE A 74 8.92 8.46 6.28
CA PHE A 74 8.10 7.26 6.20
C PHE A 74 8.44 6.26 7.31
N SER A 75 9.74 5.96 7.50
CA SER A 75 10.21 5.07 8.56
C SER A 75 9.83 5.57 9.95
N LEU A 76 9.97 6.88 10.21
CA LEU A 76 9.57 7.51 11.47
C LEU A 76 8.07 7.32 11.74
N PHE A 77 7.21 7.53 10.73
CA PHE A 77 5.78 7.30 10.86
C PHE A 77 5.45 5.83 11.15
N ILE A 78 6.07 4.88 10.44
CA ILE A 78 5.89 3.45 10.70
C ILE A 78 6.32 3.07 12.12
N ILE A 79 7.43 3.63 12.62
CA ILE A 79 7.91 3.43 13.99
C ILE A 79 6.95 4.02 15.02
N ILE A 80 6.40 5.22 14.78
CA ILE A 80 5.40 5.83 15.68
C ILE A 80 4.15 4.94 15.74
N ILE A 81 3.66 4.47 14.59
CA ILE A 81 2.49 3.59 14.50
C ILE A 81 2.78 2.25 15.18
N PHE A 82 4.00 1.71 15.04
CA PHE A 82 4.46 0.54 15.77
C PHE A 82 4.34 0.77 17.28
N PHE A 83 4.90 1.85 17.81
CA PHE A 83 4.84 2.12 19.25
C PHE A 83 3.41 2.29 19.76
N ILE A 84 2.54 2.99 19.01
CA ILE A 84 1.12 3.14 19.37
C ILE A 84 0.43 1.78 19.38
N TYR A 85 0.59 0.98 18.33
CA TYR A 85 0.01 -0.34 18.22
C TYR A 85 0.46 -1.26 19.35
N PHE A 86 1.76 -1.30 19.62
CA PHE A 86 2.32 -2.16 20.67
C PHE A 86 1.92 -1.70 22.07
N ARG A 87 1.87 -0.39 22.31
CA ARG A 87 1.51 0.18 23.61
C ARG A 87 0.05 -0.06 23.98
N TYR A 88 -0.85 0.11 23.02
CA TYR A 88 -2.29 0.17 23.28
C TYR A 88 -3.03 -1.09 22.85
N ILE A 89 -2.77 -1.62 21.66
CA ILE A 89 -3.47 -2.82 21.15
C ILE A 89 -2.79 -4.08 21.69
N PHE A 90 -1.52 -4.28 21.35
CA PHE A 90 -0.78 -5.47 21.80
C PHE A 90 -0.66 -5.52 23.32
N GLY A 91 -0.27 -4.39 23.93
CA GLY A 91 -0.16 -4.25 25.38
C GLY A 91 -1.49 -4.50 26.11
N TYR A 92 -2.64 -4.16 25.52
CA TYR A 92 -3.93 -4.52 26.09
C TYR A 92 -4.09 -6.04 26.20
N PHE A 93 -3.77 -6.79 25.14
CA PHE A 93 -3.88 -8.25 25.17
C PHE A 93 -2.87 -8.89 26.12
N MET A 94 -1.60 -8.44 26.09
CA MET A 94 -0.56 -8.89 27.03
C MET A 94 -1.05 -8.80 28.48
N ARG A 95 -1.51 -7.63 28.91
CA ARG A 95 -2.00 -7.45 30.29
C ARG A 95 -3.17 -8.37 30.63
N ASN A 96 -4.12 -8.55 29.71
CA ASN A 96 -5.28 -9.42 29.95
C ASN A 96 -4.91 -10.91 29.93
N PHE A 97 -3.91 -11.32 29.15
CA PHE A 97 -3.38 -12.69 29.14
C PHE A 97 -2.63 -13.02 30.43
N GLU A 98 -1.87 -12.08 30.98
CA GLU A 98 -1.27 -12.22 32.31
C GLU A 98 -2.32 -12.48 33.38
N ARG A 99 -3.40 -11.67 33.38
CA ARG A 99 -4.53 -11.89 34.28
C ARG A 99 -5.22 -13.24 34.04
N GLN A 100 -5.32 -13.67 32.79
CA GLN A 100 -5.87 -14.99 32.46
C GLN A 100 -4.99 -16.13 32.99
N ALA A 101 -3.68 -15.99 32.89
CA ALA A 101 -2.71 -16.92 33.44
C ALA A 101 -2.72 -16.92 34.97
N ASP A 102 -2.82 -15.76 35.63
CA ASP A 102 -2.98 -15.64 37.08
C ASP A 102 -4.18 -16.45 37.58
N THR A 103 -5.32 -16.32 36.90
CA THR A 103 -6.53 -17.07 37.28
C THR A 103 -6.45 -18.57 36.99
N TYR A 104 -5.43 -19.05 36.26
CA TYR A 104 -5.27 -20.48 35.99
C TYR A 104 -4.89 -21.27 37.24
N VAL A 105 -4.38 -20.61 38.29
CA VAL A 105 -4.11 -21.24 39.59
C VAL A 105 -5.34 -21.98 40.15
N TYR A 106 -6.55 -21.46 39.91
CA TYR A 106 -7.81 -22.05 40.35
C TYR A 106 -8.20 -23.35 39.62
N ALA A 107 -7.52 -23.69 38.52
CA ALA A 107 -7.70 -24.96 37.83
C ALA A 107 -6.93 -26.11 38.49
N LEU A 108 -5.90 -25.78 39.28
CA LEU A 108 -5.01 -26.76 39.92
C LEU A 108 -5.09 -26.72 41.45
N PHE A 109 -5.43 -25.56 42.02
CA PHE A 109 -5.46 -25.33 43.46
C PHE A 109 -6.80 -24.71 43.89
N PRO A 110 -7.20 -24.93 45.16
CA PRO A 110 -8.44 -24.36 45.68
C PRO A 110 -8.39 -22.84 45.87
N SER A 111 -7.19 -22.25 46.01
CA SER A 111 -6.95 -20.84 46.31
C SER A 111 -5.70 -20.29 45.62
N ALA A 112 -5.71 -19.00 45.29
CA ALA A 112 -4.62 -18.19 44.75
C ALA A 112 -3.76 -17.52 45.83
N LYS A 113 -4.01 -17.77 47.12
CA LYS A 113 -3.23 -17.19 48.23
C LYS A 113 -1.71 -17.38 48.09
N PRO A 114 -1.18 -18.55 47.66
CA PRO A 114 0.26 -18.69 47.44
C PRO A 114 0.77 -17.77 46.33
N LEU A 115 0.06 -17.63 45.20
CA LEU A 115 0.42 -16.71 44.12
C LEU A 115 0.40 -15.23 44.58
N ILE A 116 -0.59 -14.85 45.39
CA ILE A 116 -0.68 -13.52 46.00
C ILE A 116 0.52 -13.27 46.92
N SER A 117 0.93 -14.28 47.69
CA SER A 117 2.12 -14.21 48.54
C SER A 117 3.40 -14.00 47.72
N THR A 118 3.56 -14.75 46.62
CA THR A 118 4.65 -14.55 45.64
C THR A 118 4.72 -13.10 45.15
N PHE A 119 3.59 -12.52 44.75
CA PHE A 119 3.54 -11.13 44.29
C PHE A 119 3.97 -10.13 45.37
N LYS A 120 3.56 -10.33 46.63
CA LYS A 120 4.01 -9.51 47.77
C LYS A 120 5.51 -9.67 48.03
N LYS A 121 6.06 -10.89 47.90
CA LYS A 121 7.50 -11.16 48.00
C LYS A 121 8.29 -10.46 46.87
N ILE A 122 7.74 -10.40 45.65
CA ILE A 122 8.36 -9.65 44.53
C ILE A 122 8.44 -8.15 44.85
N VAL A 123 7.35 -7.54 45.32
CA VAL A 123 7.32 -6.11 45.70
C VAL A 123 8.37 -5.83 46.77
N THR A 124 8.35 -6.60 47.86
CA THR A 124 9.25 -6.37 49.01
C THR A 124 10.71 -6.59 48.64
N THR A 125 11.02 -7.57 47.78
CA THR A 125 12.40 -7.88 47.36
C THR A 125 12.92 -6.88 46.34
N THR A 126 12.09 -6.42 45.40
CA THR A 126 12.53 -5.50 44.34
C THR A 126 12.51 -4.03 44.77
N GLY A 127 11.82 -3.70 45.86
CA GLY A 127 11.61 -2.31 46.32
C GLY A 127 10.76 -1.47 45.36
N GLN A 128 10.13 -2.09 44.36
CA GLN A 128 9.29 -1.37 43.40
C GLN A 128 7.91 -1.09 44.00
N SER A 129 7.34 0.07 43.65
CA SER A 129 5.97 0.40 44.04
C SER A 129 4.97 -0.64 43.48
N PRO A 130 4.07 -1.20 44.31
CA PRO A 130 3.02 -2.14 43.87
C PRO A 130 2.10 -1.55 42.80
N ASP A 131 1.94 -0.23 42.81
CA ASP A 131 1.07 0.56 41.94
C ASP A 131 1.74 0.94 40.61
N ARG A 132 3.03 0.62 40.41
CA ARG A 132 3.76 0.99 39.19
C ARG A 132 3.15 0.29 37.96
N PRO A 133 2.60 1.01 36.98
CA PRO A 133 2.04 0.40 35.79
C PRO A 133 3.14 -0.02 34.81
N ASN A 134 2.85 -1.02 33.98
CA ASN A 134 3.68 -1.42 32.85
C ASN A 134 2.81 -1.49 31.57
N TRP A 135 3.44 -1.36 30.40
CA TRP A 135 2.76 -1.55 29.13
C TRP A 135 2.35 -3.00 28.85
N HIS A 136 3.06 -4.00 29.37
CA HIS A 136 2.76 -5.43 29.14
C HIS A 136 2.22 -6.20 30.36
N HIS A 137 2.36 -5.68 31.58
CA HIS A 137 1.73 -6.23 32.79
C HIS A 137 0.85 -5.20 33.50
N PHE A 138 -0.24 -5.67 34.11
CA PHE A 138 -0.92 -4.90 35.15
C PHE A 138 0.03 -4.68 36.34
N SER A 139 -0.21 -3.65 37.14
CA SER A 139 0.54 -3.45 38.38
C SER A 139 0.35 -4.65 39.30
N ILE A 140 1.31 -4.90 40.19
CA ILE A 140 1.22 -6.04 41.11
C ILE A 140 -0.02 -5.90 42.00
N LYS A 141 -0.35 -4.68 42.42
CA LYS A 141 -1.57 -4.39 43.17
C LYS A 141 -2.83 -4.78 42.39
N GLU A 142 -2.95 -4.37 41.13
CA GLU A 142 -4.10 -4.71 40.28
C GLU A 142 -4.25 -6.23 40.08
N ARG A 143 -3.13 -6.97 40.00
CA ARG A 143 -3.14 -8.44 39.91
C ARG A 143 -3.64 -9.07 41.20
N ILE A 144 -3.13 -8.64 42.35
CA ILE A 144 -3.54 -9.12 43.67
C ILE A 144 -5.03 -8.81 43.93
N GLU A 145 -5.48 -7.58 43.67
CA GLU A 145 -6.88 -7.18 43.82
C GLU A 145 -7.80 -8.05 42.98
N TYR A 146 -7.41 -8.35 41.73
CA TYR A 146 -8.20 -9.21 40.87
C TYR A 146 -8.27 -10.66 41.36
N LEU A 147 -7.16 -11.19 41.89
CA LEU A 147 -7.15 -12.52 42.49
C LEU A 147 -8.02 -12.60 43.75
N ASN A 148 -8.01 -11.56 44.60
CA ASN A 148 -8.90 -11.47 45.75
C ASN A 148 -10.38 -11.46 45.33
N LEU A 149 -10.74 -10.72 44.27
CA LEU A 149 -12.10 -10.78 43.71
C LEU A 149 -12.48 -12.19 43.24
N CYS A 150 -11.53 -12.96 42.71
CA CYS A 150 -11.76 -14.34 42.30
C CYS A 150 -11.86 -15.31 43.49
N GLU A 151 -11.18 -15.03 44.61
CA GLU A 151 -11.34 -15.78 45.87
C GLU A 151 -12.76 -15.62 46.42
N GLU A 152 -13.29 -14.41 46.39
CA GLU A 152 -14.65 -14.08 46.84
C GLU A 152 -15.72 -14.62 45.88
N ASP A 153 -15.51 -14.46 44.57
CA ASP A 153 -16.45 -14.88 43.54
C ASP A 153 -15.73 -15.42 42.30
N LYS A 154 -15.78 -16.75 42.12
CA LYS A 154 -15.17 -17.44 40.97
C LYS A 154 -15.78 -17.05 39.62
N THR A 155 -16.93 -16.34 39.57
CA THR A 155 -17.49 -15.85 38.31
C THR A 155 -16.59 -14.84 37.61
N TYR A 156 -15.71 -14.14 38.34
CA TYR A 156 -14.72 -13.22 37.75
C TYR A 156 -13.77 -13.93 36.77
N ILE A 157 -13.41 -15.19 37.03
CA ILE A 157 -12.57 -16.00 36.12
C ILE A 157 -13.28 -16.17 34.76
N ILE A 158 -14.56 -16.54 34.80
CA ILE A 158 -15.38 -16.75 33.58
C ILE A 158 -15.57 -15.41 32.84
N ARG A 159 -15.77 -14.31 33.57
CA ARG A 159 -15.89 -12.97 32.99
C ARG A 159 -14.61 -12.56 32.27
N GLN A 160 -13.43 -12.82 32.84
CA GLN A 160 -12.15 -12.54 32.19
C GLN A 160 -11.98 -13.33 30.89
N ASP A 161 -12.23 -14.65 30.93
CA ASP A 161 -12.17 -15.52 29.76
C ASP A 161 -13.10 -15.04 28.63
N ARG A 162 -14.35 -14.66 28.98
CA ARG A 162 -15.32 -14.13 28.01
C ARG A 162 -14.90 -12.79 27.44
N LYS A 163 -14.37 -11.89 28.28
CA LYS A 163 -13.86 -10.58 27.84
C LYS A 163 -12.76 -10.76 26.81
N ILE A 164 -11.77 -11.61 27.08
CA ILE A 164 -10.65 -11.87 26.17
C ILE A 164 -11.15 -12.43 24.84
N LYS A 165 -12.02 -13.44 24.86
CA LYS A 165 -12.60 -14.02 23.63
C LYS A 165 -13.32 -12.97 22.78
N LYS A 166 -14.13 -12.11 23.41
CA LYS A 166 -14.81 -11.00 22.72
C LYS A 166 -13.82 -10.00 22.14
N SER A 167 -12.78 -9.62 22.89
CA SER A 167 -11.75 -8.70 22.42
C SER A 167 -10.96 -9.26 21.23
N ILE A 168 -10.61 -10.55 21.27
CA ILE A 168 -9.93 -11.23 20.14
C ILE A 168 -10.84 -11.23 18.91
N ALA A 169 -12.12 -11.60 19.06
CA ALA A 169 -13.07 -11.59 17.95
C ALA A 169 -13.24 -10.19 17.35
N ALA A 170 -13.40 -9.16 18.19
CA ALA A 170 -13.48 -7.77 17.74
C ALA A 170 -12.22 -7.33 17.01
N TYR A 171 -11.04 -7.71 17.51
CA TYR A 171 -9.76 -7.42 16.86
C TYR A 171 -9.66 -8.09 15.48
N LEU A 172 -10.02 -9.37 15.36
CA LEU A 172 -9.96 -10.09 14.09
C LEU A 172 -10.91 -9.48 13.05
N VAL A 173 -12.13 -9.10 13.46
CA VAL A 173 -13.08 -8.39 12.58
C VAL A 173 -12.50 -7.05 12.14
N ALA A 174 -11.91 -6.29 13.06
CA ALA A 174 -11.29 -5.00 12.74
C ALA A 174 -10.13 -5.16 11.72
N ILE A 175 -9.27 -6.17 11.90
CA ILE A 175 -8.17 -6.45 10.96
C ILE A 175 -8.69 -6.82 9.58
N VAL A 176 -9.75 -7.63 9.48
CA VAL A 176 -10.36 -7.98 8.19
C VAL A 176 -10.94 -6.75 7.50
N ILE A 177 -11.63 -5.88 8.23
CA ILE A 177 -12.18 -4.63 7.69
C ILE A 177 -11.06 -3.71 7.20
N ILE A 178 -10.04 -3.48 8.04
CA ILE A 178 -8.89 -2.64 7.70
C ILE A 178 -8.14 -3.22 6.50
N GLY A 179 -7.93 -4.53 6.45
CA GLY A 179 -7.30 -5.22 5.33
C GLY A 179 -8.10 -5.09 4.04
N GLY A 180 -9.43 -5.21 4.12
CA GLY A 180 -10.31 -5.01 2.96
C GLY A 180 -10.30 -3.57 2.43
N ILE A 181 -10.34 -2.59 3.34
CA ILE A 181 -10.21 -1.17 2.99
C ILE A 181 -8.84 -0.91 2.36
N GLY A 182 -7.76 -1.35 3.00
CA GLY A 182 -6.39 -1.20 2.49
C GLY A 182 -6.21 -1.84 1.11
N TYR A 183 -6.73 -3.05 0.91
CA TYR A 183 -6.71 -3.71 -0.40
C TYR A 183 -7.45 -2.88 -1.47
N ASN A 184 -8.62 -2.33 -1.15
CA ASN A 184 -9.37 -1.49 -2.09
C ASN A 184 -8.66 -0.16 -2.39
N LEU A 185 -7.95 0.41 -1.42
CA LEU A 185 -7.20 1.64 -1.60
C LEU A 185 -5.88 1.43 -2.35
N ASN A 186 -5.24 0.27 -2.23
CA ASN A 186 -3.97 0.00 -2.90
C ASN A 186 -4.17 -0.61 -4.30
N TYR A 187 -5.20 -1.45 -4.49
CA TYR A 187 -5.43 -2.18 -5.75
C TYR A 187 -6.81 -1.94 -6.38
N GLY A 188 -7.74 -1.34 -5.65
CA GLY A 188 -9.08 -1.07 -6.15
C GLY A 188 -9.11 0.14 -7.08
N GLU A 189 -10.25 0.30 -7.75
CA GLU A 189 -10.49 1.43 -8.65
C GLU A 189 -10.44 2.78 -7.92
N THR A 190 -10.95 2.82 -6.68
CA THR A 190 -10.89 3.99 -5.79
C THR A 190 -9.44 4.41 -5.57
N GLY A 191 -8.57 3.45 -5.27
CA GLY A 191 -7.13 3.64 -5.11
C GLY A 191 -6.47 4.25 -6.33
N ARG A 192 -6.72 3.64 -7.50
CA ARG A 192 -6.20 4.14 -8.79
C ARG A 192 -6.69 5.55 -9.10
N LYS A 193 -7.98 5.85 -8.89
CA LYS A 193 -8.54 7.19 -9.08
C LYS A 193 -7.88 8.22 -8.15
N LEU A 194 -7.70 7.86 -6.88
CA LEU A 194 -7.03 8.69 -5.90
C LEU A 194 -5.58 8.95 -6.29
N SER A 195 -4.84 7.89 -6.66
CA SER A 195 -3.46 7.96 -7.13
C SER A 195 -3.32 8.87 -8.35
N ASN A 196 -4.16 8.69 -9.36
CA ASN A 196 -4.14 9.49 -10.59
C ASN A 196 -4.43 10.96 -10.31
N HIS A 197 -5.44 11.26 -9.48
CA HIS A 197 -5.74 12.63 -9.07
C HIS A 197 -4.55 13.30 -8.36
N PHE A 198 -3.86 12.54 -7.50
CA PHE A 198 -2.69 13.02 -6.79
C PHE A 198 -1.50 13.27 -7.73
N ILE A 199 -1.22 12.36 -8.67
CA ILE A 199 -0.17 12.53 -9.69
C ILE A 199 -0.48 13.76 -10.55
N GLU A 200 -1.72 13.94 -10.98
CA GLU A 200 -2.18 15.12 -11.73
C GLU A 200 -1.86 16.41 -10.97
N LYS A 201 -2.19 16.47 -9.66
CA LYS A 201 -1.89 17.64 -8.83
C LYS A 201 -0.41 17.94 -8.70
N ILE A 202 0.47 16.93 -8.64
CA ILE A 202 1.93 17.14 -8.67
C ILE A 202 2.34 17.74 -10.00
N LEU A 203 1.94 17.11 -11.11
CA LEU A 203 2.35 17.55 -12.44
C LEU A 203 1.94 19.00 -12.66
N LEU A 204 0.70 19.36 -12.30
CA LEU A 204 0.22 20.75 -12.38
C LEU A 204 1.00 21.70 -11.47
N ARG A 205 1.39 21.28 -10.26
CA ARG A 205 2.21 22.10 -9.36
C ARG A 205 3.61 22.34 -9.93
N GLU A 206 4.25 21.31 -10.48
CA GLU A 206 5.60 21.43 -11.06
C GLU A 206 5.57 22.20 -12.39
N ILE A 207 4.50 22.07 -13.19
CA ILE A 207 4.25 22.89 -14.37
C ILE A 207 4.15 24.37 -13.97
N ASN A 208 3.46 24.69 -12.87
CA ASN A 208 3.39 26.08 -12.39
C ASN A 208 4.76 26.66 -11.99
N LYS A 209 5.73 25.83 -11.60
CA LYS A 209 7.11 26.27 -11.28
C LYS A 209 8.02 26.30 -12.50
N THR A 210 7.84 25.35 -13.40
CA THR A 210 8.68 25.12 -14.59
C THR A 210 7.80 24.95 -15.83
N PRO A 211 7.15 26.03 -16.30
CA PRO A 211 6.11 25.94 -17.34
C PRO A 211 6.65 25.56 -18.72
N ASP A 212 7.97 25.61 -18.92
CA ASP A 212 8.63 25.32 -20.19
C ASP A 212 9.30 23.94 -20.21
N ASN A 213 9.01 23.07 -19.23
CA ASN A 213 9.54 21.72 -19.19
C ASN A 213 8.63 20.75 -19.99
N PRO A 214 9.05 20.27 -21.19
CA PRO A 214 8.22 19.40 -22.05
C PRO A 214 7.85 18.08 -21.36
N TYR A 215 8.77 17.48 -20.60
CA TYR A 215 8.57 16.19 -19.94
C TYR A 215 7.39 16.20 -18.97
N LEU A 216 7.09 17.34 -18.32
CA LEU A 216 5.93 17.44 -17.43
C LEU A 216 4.61 17.35 -18.18
N TYR A 217 4.54 17.92 -19.39
CA TYR A 217 3.35 17.83 -20.24
C TYR A 217 3.25 16.45 -20.90
N SER A 218 4.36 15.83 -21.29
CA SER A 218 4.37 14.43 -21.73
C SER A 218 3.78 13.51 -20.66
N ASN A 219 4.28 13.59 -19.43
CA ASN A 219 3.79 12.78 -18.31
C ASN A 219 2.31 13.05 -17.99
N LEU A 220 1.86 14.31 -18.13
CA LEU A 220 0.45 14.67 -17.97
C LEU A 220 -0.42 14.06 -19.07
N GLY A 221 0.08 14.04 -20.31
CA GLY A 221 -0.57 13.38 -21.44
C GLY A 221 -0.70 11.86 -21.23
N ASP A 222 0.38 11.20 -20.78
CA ASP A 222 0.37 9.78 -20.44
C ASP A 222 -0.63 9.47 -19.33
N LEU A 223 -0.69 10.31 -18.29
CA LEU A 223 -1.67 10.19 -17.21
C LEU A 223 -3.11 10.28 -17.74
N TYR A 224 -3.39 11.29 -18.58
CA TYR A 224 -4.71 11.46 -19.17
C TYR A 224 -5.08 10.32 -20.13
N TYR A 225 -4.11 9.80 -20.88
CA TYR A 225 -4.31 8.67 -21.78
C TYR A 225 -4.73 7.42 -21.00
N ASN A 226 -4.03 7.15 -19.89
CA ASN A 226 -4.31 6.00 -19.02
C ASN A 226 -5.68 6.07 -18.33
N ILE A 227 -6.26 7.25 -18.16
CA ILE A 227 -7.64 7.42 -17.65
C ILE A 227 -8.68 7.61 -18.76
N ASN A 228 -8.29 7.38 -20.02
CA ASN A 228 -9.11 7.56 -21.22
C ASN A 228 -9.66 8.98 -21.42
N ASN A 229 -8.98 10.00 -20.88
CA ASN A 229 -9.32 11.40 -21.12
C ASN A 229 -8.55 11.94 -22.33
N TYR A 230 -8.89 11.42 -23.51
CA TYR A 230 -8.16 11.69 -24.75
C TYR A 230 -8.13 13.17 -25.16
N THR A 231 -9.16 13.95 -24.81
CA THR A 231 -9.19 15.40 -25.08
C THR A 231 -8.07 16.13 -24.34
N GLU A 232 -7.87 15.83 -23.06
CA GLU A 232 -6.78 16.44 -22.28
C GLU A 232 -5.42 15.82 -22.62
N THR A 233 -5.37 14.53 -23.03
CA THR A 233 -4.17 13.91 -23.59
C THR A 233 -3.63 14.69 -24.79
N ILE A 234 -4.47 14.99 -25.78
CA ILE A 234 -4.08 15.76 -26.98
C ILE A 234 -3.52 17.11 -26.56
N LYS A 235 -4.22 17.86 -25.71
CA LYS A 235 -3.77 19.19 -25.25
C LYS A 235 -2.39 19.13 -24.58
N ALA A 236 -2.17 18.13 -23.73
CA ALA A 236 -0.92 17.96 -23.01
C ALA A 236 0.23 17.58 -23.97
N TYR A 237 0.02 16.61 -24.87
CA TYR A 237 1.04 16.25 -25.86
C TYR A 237 1.34 17.36 -26.85
N GLU A 238 0.34 18.10 -27.33
CA GLU A 238 0.53 19.28 -28.18
C GLU A 238 1.40 20.34 -27.48
N LYS A 239 1.15 20.58 -26.19
CA LYS A 239 1.97 21.50 -25.40
C LYS A 239 3.40 21.00 -25.23
N SER A 240 3.59 19.69 -25.07
CA SER A 240 4.90 19.05 -25.00
C SER A 240 5.68 19.21 -26.32
N ILE A 241 5.07 18.88 -27.45
CA ILE A 241 5.70 18.99 -28.79
C ILE A 241 5.98 20.46 -29.14
N GLY A 242 5.15 21.40 -28.70
CA GLY A 242 5.39 22.83 -28.87
C GLY A 242 6.62 23.35 -28.10
N LEU A 243 7.08 22.63 -27.08
CA LEU A 243 8.30 22.94 -26.32
C LEU A 243 9.51 22.12 -26.80
N GLU A 244 9.30 20.84 -27.11
CA GLU A 244 10.31 19.92 -27.64
C GLU A 244 9.73 19.15 -28.83
N PRO A 245 9.97 19.62 -30.06
CA PRO A 245 9.41 19.01 -31.27
C PRO A 245 9.92 17.58 -31.55
N ASP A 246 11.14 17.26 -31.09
CA ASP A 246 11.88 16.07 -31.48
C ASP A 246 11.78 14.95 -30.42
N ASN A 247 10.57 14.71 -29.90
CA ASN A 247 10.33 13.65 -28.93
C ASN A 247 9.58 12.46 -29.58
N PRO A 248 10.27 11.38 -29.98
CA PRO A 248 9.67 10.28 -30.74
C PRO A 248 8.52 9.60 -29.98
N HIS A 249 8.62 9.50 -28.65
CA HIS A 249 7.58 8.92 -27.81
C HIS A 249 6.28 9.74 -27.86
N VAL A 250 6.36 11.05 -27.66
CA VAL A 250 5.17 11.92 -27.66
C VAL A 250 4.57 12.03 -29.06
N LEU A 251 5.42 12.15 -30.10
CA LEU A 251 4.99 12.17 -31.50
C LEU A 251 4.24 10.88 -31.85
N ASN A 252 4.79 9.72 -31.49
CA ASN A 252 4.16 8.42 -31.72
C ASN A 252 2.82 8.30 -30.99
N ASN A 253 2.76 8.62 -29.70
CA ASN A 253 1.53 8.47 -28.91
C ASN A 253 0.42 9.40 -29.41
N LEU A 254 0.77 10.63 -29.79
CA LEU A 254 -0.18 11.56 -30.37
C LEU A 254 -0.63 11.13 -31.78
N ALA A 255 0.29 10.61 -32.60
CA ALA A 255 -0.04 10.05 -33.91
C ALA A 255 -1.01 8.88 -33.79
N TRP A 256 -0.74 7.93 -32.87
CA TRP A 256 -1.62 6.81 -32.59
C TRP A 256 -3.01 7.27 -32.16
N LEU A 257 -3.09 8.29 -31.29
CA LEU A 257 -4.37 8.83 -30.86
C LEU A 257 -5.15 9.47 -32.02
N TYR A 258 -4.49 10.25 -32.87
CA TYR A 258 -5.12 10.80 -34.07
C TYR A 258 -5.51 9.73 -35.09
N ALA A 259 -4.84 8.58 -35.10
CA ALA A 259 -5.13 7.50 -36.04
C ALA A 259 -6.27 6.59 -35.58
N ALA A 260 -6.19 6.13 -34.34
CA ALA A 260 -6.93 4.97 -33.85
C ALA A 260 -7.89 5.26 -32.68
N CYS A 261 -8.02 6.52 -32.22
CA CYS A 261 -8.93 6.85 -31.10
C CYS A 261 -10.37 6.38 -31.39
N ASP A 262 -11.04 5.79 -30.39
CA ASP A 262 -12.45 5.36 -30.54
C ASP A 262 -13.39 6.53 -30.84
N ASP A 263 -13.10 7.71 -30.30
CA ASP A 263 -13.82 8.94 -30.64
C ASP A 263 -13.37 9.48 -31.99
N LYS A 264 -14.22 9.30 -33.01
CA LYS A 264 -13.96 9.76 -34.38
C LYS A 264 -13.75 11.27 -34.48
N ASN A 265 -14.28 12.07 -33.55
CA ASN A 265 -14.09 13.53 -33.57
C ASN A 265 -12.66 13.93 -33.18
N LEU A 266 -11.95 13.04 -32.47
CA LEU A 266 -10.57 13.27 -32.08
C LEU A 266 -9.58 12.74 -33.13
N ARG A 267 -10.04 12.00 -34.15
CA ARG A 267 -9.17 11.50 -35.22
C ARG A 267 -8.76 12.63 -36.16
N ASN A 268 -7.53 12.56 -36.64
CA ASN A 268 -7.01 13.45 -37.66
C ASN A 268 -5.99 12.68 -38.52
N PRO A 269 -6.43 12.03 -39.62
CA PRO A 269 -5.56 11.18 -40.43
C PRO A 269 -4.31 11.89 -40.94
N GLU A 270 -4.46 13.11 -41.47
CA GLU A 270 -3.33 13.88 -42.01
C GLU A 270 -2.29 14.18 -40.94
N ARG A 271 -2.75 14.63 -39.76
CA ARG A 271 -1.86 14.93 -38.63
C ARG A 271 -1.23 13.67 -38.04
N ALA A 272 -1.97 12.56 -37.98
CA ALA A 272 -1.44 11.27 -37.55
C ALA A 272 -0.24 10.86 -38.41
N LEU A 273 -0.39 10.90 -39.74
CA LEU A 273 0.67 10.54 -40.67
C LEU A 273 1.89 11.45 -40.54
N HIS A 274 1.69 12.75 -40.46
CA HIS A 274 2.78 13.70 -40.27
C HIS A 274 3.58 13.43 -38.98
N LEU A 275 2.89 13.23 -37.85
CA LEU A 275 3.54 12.96 -36.57
C LEU A 275 4.23 11.59 -36.54
N ALA A 276 3.61 10.56 -37.13
CA ALA A 276 4.19 9.23 -37.19
C ALA A 276 5.46 9.17 -38.06
N LEU A 277 5.48 9.91 -39.18
CA LEU A 277 6.67 10.06 -40.02
C LEU A 277 7.81 10.69 -39.22
N ASN A 278 7.55 11.81 -38.55
CA ASN A 278 8.56 12.47 -37.72
C ASN A 278 9.06 11.56 -36.59
N ALA A 279 8.18 10.78 -35.96
CA ALA A 279 8.58 9.82 -34.93
C ALA A 279 9.51 8.73 -35.49
N ALA A 280 9.17 8.16 -36.64
CA ALA A 280 9.97 7.11 -37.30
C ALA A 280 11.32 7.64 -37.82
N ASP A 281 11.40 8.90 -38.22
CA ASP A 281 12.66 9.54 -38.62
C ASP A 281 13.62 9.73 -37.43
N LEU A 282 13.08 9.90 -36.23
CA LEU A 282 13.85 10.08 -34.98
C LEU A 282 14.23 8.75 -34.33
N GLU A 283 13.31 7.78 -34.30
CA GLU A 283 13.51 6.49 -33.67
C GLU A 283 12.88 5.36 -34.48
N GLU A 284 13.74 4.45 -34.94
CA GLU A 284 13.33 3.25 -35.65
C GLU A 284 13.03 2.12 -34.64
N SER A 285 11.75 1.97 -34.28
CA SER A 285 11.31 0.94 -33.36
C SER A 285 10.02 0.26 -33.83
N PRO A 286 9.77 -1.02 -33.47
CA PRO A 286 8.60 -1.75 -33.96
C PRO A 286 7.26 -1.07 -33.65
N HIS A 287 7.12 -0.45 -32.47
CA HIS A 287 5.87 0.21 -32.07
C HIS A 287 5.65 1.55 -32.78
N ILE A 288 6.73 2.27 -33.11
CA ILE A 288 6.62 3.51 -33.92
C ILE A 288 6.27 3.18 -35.36
N LEU A 289 6.88 2.13 -35.92
CA LEU A 289 6.57 1.66 -37.27
C LEU A 289 5.12 1.15 -37.38
N ASP A 290 4.58 0.49 -36.35
CA ASP A 290 3.16 0.10 -36.31
C ASP A 290 2.23 1.32 -36.32
N THR A 291 2.51 2.34 -35.52
CA THR A 291 1.76 3.60 -35.58
C THR A 291 1.85 4.27 -36.95
N LEU A 292 3.02 4.23 -37.60
CA LEU A 292 3.20 4.74 -38.95
C LEU A 292 2.40 3.92 -39.97
N ALA A 293 2.38 2.59 -39.84
CA ALA A 293 1.58 1.71 -40.67
C ALA A 293 0.08 1.98 -40.50
N GLU A 294 -0.39 2.14 -39.25
CA GLU A 294 -1.77 2.54 -38.95
C GLU A 294 -2.11 3.90 -39.57
N SER A 295 -1.18 4.85 -39.48
CA SER A 295 -1.35 6.18 -40.06
C SER A 295 -1.40 6.13 -41.59
N TYR A 296 -0.59 5.31 -42.26
CA TYR A 296 -0.73 5.08 -43.69
C TYR A 296 -2.07 4.44 -44.04
N TYR A 297 -2.51 3.45 -43.26
CA TYR A 297 -3.75 2.73 -43.48
C TYR A 297 -4.97 3.65 -43.48
N ILE A 298 -5.12 4.51 -42.46
CA ILE A 298 -6.26 5.44 -42.37
C ILE A 298 -6.22 6.57 -43.42
N ASN A 299 -5.06 6.84 -44.01
CA ASN A 299 -4.90 7.79 -45.13
C ASN A 299 -5.07 7.11 -46.49
N GLY A 300 -5.39 5.82 -46.54
CA GLY A 300 -5.61 5.06 -47.78
C GLY A 300 -4.33 4.60 -48.48
N GLU A 301 -3.16 4.79 -47.87
CA GLU A 301 -1.86 4.37 -48.41
C GLU A 301 -1.57 2.91 -48.06
N LEU A 302 -2.43 2.00 -48.52
CA LEU A 302 -2.47 0.60 -48.07
C LEU A 302 -1.16 -0.17 -48.34
N GLU A 303 -0.51 0.04 -49.49
CA GLU A 303 0.76 -0.62 -49.80
C GLU A 303 1.88 -0.19 -48.84
N LYS A 304 1.89 1.09 -48.46
CA LYS A 304 2.85 1.61 -47.48
C LYS A 304 2.56 1.09 -46.08
N ALA A 305 1.28 1.00 -45.69
CA ALA A 305 0.89 0.38 -44.43
C ALA A 305 1.39 -1.06 -44.32
N VAL A 306 1.12 -1.91 -45.33
CA VAL A 306 1.56 -3.32 -45.34
C VAL A 306 3.09 -3.45 -45.34
N SER A 307 3.79 -2.67 -46.15
CA SER A 307 5.26 -2.75 -46.22
C SER A 307 5.95 -2.26 -44.94
N THR A 308 5.41 -1.22 -44.30
CA THR A 308 5.89 -0.69 -43.01
C THR A 308 5.65 -1.70 -41.88
N GLU A 309 4.46 -2.30 -41.83
CA GLU A 309 4.10 -3.29 -40.80
C GLU A 309 4.89 -4.60 -40.95
N LEU A 310 5.15 -5.04 -42.18
CA LEU A 310 6.07 -6.15 -42.46
C LEU A 310 7.47 -5.88 -41.92
N TYR A 311 7.91 -4.62 -42.00
CA TYR A 311 9.20 -4.22 -41.48
C TYR A 311 9.21 -4.16 -39.95
N ALA A 312 8.18 -3.59 -39.33
CA ALA A 312 7.96 -3.61 -37.88
C ALA A 312 8.03 -5.05 -37.33
N LEU A 313 7.27 -5.97 -37.93
CA LEU A 313 7.25 -7.39 -37.56
C LEU A 313 8.62 -8.08 -37.72
N ARG A 314 9.42 -7.67 -38.72
CA ARG A 314 10.75 -8.23 -38.96
C ARG A 314 11.72 -7.87 -37.83
N ILE A 315 11.71 -6.61 -37.40
CA ILE A 315 12.61 -6.11 -36.36
C ILE A 315 12.08 -6.37 -34.93
N ALA A 316 10.80 -6.70 -34.78
CA ALA A 316 10.17 -7.07 -33.52
C ALA A 316 10.77 -8.34 -32.91
N LYS A 317 11.33 -8.20 -31.70
CA LYS A 317 11.84 -9.32 -30.87
C LYS A 317 10.78 -9.89 -29.92
N LYS A 318 9.76 -9.10 -29.59
CA LYS A 318 8.65 -9.43 -28.67
C LYS A 318 7.34 -9.04 -29.35
N GLU A 319 6.22 -9.59 -28.85
CA GLU A 319 4.86 -9.19 -29.27
C GLU A 319 4.58 -9.36 -30.78
N ARG A 320 5.32 -10.25 -31.45
CA ARG A 320 5.18 -10.51 -32.89
C ARG A 320 3.75 -10.81 -33.33
N SER A 321 2.97 -11.50 -32.49
CA SER A 321 1.56 -11.82 -32.76
C SER A 321 0.68 -10.58 -32.90
N TYR A 322 1.00 -9.48 -32.22
CA TYR A 322 0.28 -8.22 -32.36
C TYR A 322 0.48 -7.65 -33.76
N TYR A 323 1.74 -7.50 -34.18
CA TYR A 323 2.09 -7.00 -35.52
C TYR A 323 1.56 -7.92 -36.65
N GLU A 324 1.58 -9.24 -36.45
CA GLU A 324 0.95 -10.19 -37.39
C GLU A 324 -0.55 -9.95 -37.57
N ASN A 325 -1.25 -9.58 -36.50
CA ASN A 325 -2.69 -9.28 -36.57
C ASN A 325 -2.95 -7.93 -37.24
N GLN A 326 -2.15 -6.91 -36.97
CA GLN A 326 -2.22 -5.63 -37.68
C GLN A 326 -1.95 -5.80 -39.17
N LEU A 327 -0.94 -6.59 -39.51
CA LEU A 327 -0.62 -6.90 -40.90
C LEU A 327 -1.80 -7.60 -41.61
N LYS A 328 -2.45 -8.58 -40.96
CA LYS A 328 -3.65 -9.22 -41.52
C LYS A 328 -4.77 -8.23 -41.76
N LYS A 329 -4.99 -7.27 -40.85
CA LYS A 329 -5.97 -6.20 -41.01
C LYS A 329 -5.67 -5.38 -42.26
N PHE A 330 -4.43 -4.93 -42.45
CA PHE A 330 -4.03 -4.13 -43.61
C PHE A 330 -4.12 -4.93 -44.93
N MET A 331 -3.70 -6.19 -44.95
CA MET A 331 -3.82 -7.06 -46.13
C MET A 331 -5.28 -7.36 -46.50
N ALA A 332 -6.16 -7.51 -45.51
CA ALA A 332 -7.58 -7.73 -45.77
C ALA A 332 -8.21 -6.52 -46.48
N ALA A 333 -7.83 -5.30 -46.10
CA ALA A 333 -8.30 -4.08 -46.76
C ALA A 333 -7.91 -4.03 -48.24
N ILE A 334 -6.63 -4.32 -48.56
CA ILE A 334 -6.15 -4.42 -49.96
C ILE A 334 -6.99 -5.42 -50.76
N ASN A 335 -7.21 -6.61 -50.20
CA ASN A 335 -7.96 -7.68 -50.88
C ASN A 335 -9.45 -7.36 -51.04
N SER A 336 -10.01 -6.49 -50.19
CA SER A 336 -11.41 -6.08 -50.23
C SER A 336 -11.70 -4.93 -51.21
N GLY A 337 -10.66 -4.31 -51.80
CA GLY A 337 -10.81 -3.18 -52.72
C GLY A 337 -11.43 -1.92 -52.08
N GLN A 338 -11.33 -1.80 -50.76
CA GLN A 338 -11.77 -0.63 -49.98
C GLN A 338 -10.67 0.41 -49.84
#